data_AF-A0A658NFQ4-F1
#
_entry.id   AF-A0A658NFQ4-F1
#
_cell.length_a   1.000
_cell.length_b   1.000
_cell.length_c   1.000
_cell.angle_alpha   90.00
_cell.angle_beta   90.00
_cell.angle_gamma   90.00
#
_symmetry.space_group_name_H-M   'P 1'
#
loop_
_entity.id
_entity.type
_entity.pdbx_description
1 polymer ?
#
loop_
_entity_poly.entity_id
_entity_poly.type
_entity_poly.pdbx_seq_one_letter_code
_entity_poly.pdbx_strand_id
1 'polypeptide(L)' 'IGAALIYATDLFDASTIERMARHWVNLLEAIVHQPGQRISELPLLGEDEQQAVLRDWNRNTVAFPDERTIHELIEAK' A
#
# COMPACT_ATOMS: atom_id res chain seq x y z
N ILE A 1 5.69 -28.08 5.87
CA ILE A 1 6.74 -27.12 5.47
C ILE A 1 6.45 -25.85 6.25
N GLY A 2 7.41 -25.36 7.05
CA GLY A 2 7.26 -24.14 7.84
C GLY A 2 8.27 -23.09 7.39
N ALA A 3 7.96 -21.82 7.63
CA ALA A 3 8.86 -20.70 7.41
C ALA A 3 9.12 -19.97 8.73
N ALA A 4 10.31 -19.41 8.89
CA ALA A 4 10.69 -18.61 10.07
C ALA A 4 11.40 -17.34 9.60
N LEU A 5 11.07 -16.21 10.24
CA LEU A 5 11.77 -14.93 10.03
C LEU A 5 12.64 -14.65 11.26
N ILE A 6 13.93 -14.42 11.02
CA ILE A 6 14.88 -13.98 12.04
C ILE A 6 15.07 -12.48 11.85
N TYR A 7 14.88 -11.71 12.90
CA TYR A 7 14.94 -10.25 12.86
C TYR A 7 15.67 -9.69 14.07
N ALA A 8 16.25 -8.51 13.89
CA ALA A 8 16.87 -7.75 14.97
C ALA A 8 15.79 -6.98 15.74
N THR A 9 15.58 -7.30 17.01
CA THR A 9 14.59 -6.63 17.87
C THR A 9 14.94 -5.17 18.16
N ASP A 10 16.21 -4.78 17.98
CA ASP A 10 16.65 -3.38 18.11
C ASP A 10 16.15 -2.50 16.95
N LEU A 11 15.83 -3.10 15.80
CA LEU A 11 15.38 -2.40 14.60
C LEU A 11 13.90 -2.61 14.32
N PHE A 12 13.33 -3.75 14.73
CA PHE A 12 11.97 -4.13 14.38
C PHE A 12 11.21 -4.64 15.60
N ASP A 13 9.98 -4.13 15.74
CA ASP A 13 8.99 -4.71 16.64
C ASP A 13 8.35 -5.97 16.02
N ALA A 14 7.74 -6.79 16.89
CA ALA A 14 7.07 -8.01 16.44
C ALA A 14 5.93 -7.70 15.45
N SER A 15 5.19 -6.61 15.66
CA SER A 15 4.10 -6.18 14.77
C SER A 15 4.57 -5.86 13.35
N THR A 16 5.74 -5.26 13.18
CA THR A 16 6.31 -4.99 11.85
C THR A 16 6.68 -6.28 11.16
N ILE A 17 7.26 -7.25 11.88
CA ILE A 17 7.66 -8.53 11.30
C ILE A 17 6.45 -9.39 10.98
N GLU A 18 5.40 -9.38 11.80
CA GLU A 18 4.12 -10.04 11.48
C GLU A 18 3.51 -9.47 10.21
N ARG A 19 3.52 -8.13 10.05
CA ARG A 19 3.08 -7.49 8.81
C ARG A 19 3.96 -7.92 7.62
N MET A 20 5.28 -7.93 7.77
CA MET A 20 6.20 -8.39 6.72
C MET A 20 5.96 -9.86 6.35
N ALA A 21 5.66 -10.73 7.32
CA ALA A 21 5.34 -12.13 7.09
C ALA A 21 4.05 -12.28 6.28
N ARG A 22 3.02 -11.46 6.54
CA ARG A 22 1.80 -11.44 5.71
C ARG A 22 2.09 -10.99 4.29
N HIS A 23 2.89 -9.94 4.10
CA HIS A 23 3.32 -9.51 2.76
C HIS A 23 4.06 -10.62 2.01
N TRP A 24 4.93 -11.36 2.71
CA TRP A 24 5.66 -12.48 2.14
C TRP A 24 4.73 -13.59 1.66
N VAL A 25 3.72 -13.94 2.46
CA VAL A 25 2.70 -14.93 2.07
C VAL A 25 1.92 -14.46 0.84
N ASN A 26 1.45 -13.21 0.83
CA ASN A 26 0.70 -12.66 -0.31
C ASN A 26 1.53 -12.68 -1.61
N LEU A 27 2.83 -12.34 -1.52
CA LEU A 27 3.72 -12.38 -2.67
C LEU A 27 3.88 -13.82 -3.19
N LEU A 28 4.04 -14.80 -2.29
CA LEU A 28 4.15 -16.21 -2.69
C LEU A 28 2.87 -16.73 -3.34
N GLU A 29 1.70 -16.38 -2.79
CA GLU A 29 0.41 -16.71 -3.39
C GLU A 29 0.27 -16.10 -4.79
N ALA A 30 0.66 -14.83 -4.94
CA ALA A 30 0.62 -14.14 -6.23
C ALA A 30 1.57 -14.77 -7.27
N ILE A 31 2.78 -15.19 -6.86
CA ILE A 31 3.72 -15.92 -7.72
C ILE A 31 3.13 -17.27 -8.17
N VAL A 32 2.48 -18.00 -7.27
CA VAL A 32 1.83 -19.29 -7.60
C VAL A 32 0.68 -19.08 -8.58
N HIS A 33 -0.11 -18.01 -8.41
CA HIS A 33 -1.21 -17.69 -9.30
C HIS A 33 -0.76 -17.19 -10.68
N GLN A 34 0.33 -16.41 -10.75
CA GLN A 34 0.80 -15.77 -12.00
C GLN A 34 2.34 -15.90 -12.15
N PRO A 35 2.85 -17.11 -12.43
CA PRO A 35 4.30 -17.37 -12.45
C PRO A 35 5.05 -16.66 -13.58
N GLY A 36 4.35 -16.19 -14.62
CA GLY A 36 4.94 -15.45 -15.73
C GLY A 36 5.01 -13.93 -15.52
N GLN A 37 4.43 -13.41 -14.43
CA GLN A 37 4.40 -11.99 -14.16
C GLN A 37 5.71 -11.52 -13.50
N ARG A 38 6.09 -10.26 -13.75
CA ARG A 38 7.27 -9.67 -13.11
C ARG A 38 7.01 -9.51 -11.62
N ILE A 39 7.99 -9.86 -10.79
CA ILE A 39 7.91 -9.72 -9.33
C ILE A 39 7.53 -8.29 -8.90
N SER A 40 8.01 -7.27 -9.64
CA SER A 40 7.70 -5.87 -9.37
C SER A 40 6.24 -5.47 -9.60
N GLU A 41 5.47 -6.28 -10.32
CA GLU A 41 4.06 -6.03 -10.63
C GLU A 41 3.11 -6.80 -9.71
N LEU A 42 3.65 -7.72 -8.89
CA LEU A 42 2.86 -8.51 -7.96
C LEU A 42 2.47 -7.68 -6.72
N PRO A 43 1.24 -7.85 -6.22
CA PRO A 43 0.78 -7.12 -5.05
C PRO A 43 1.54 -7.59 -3.79
N LEU A 44 2.27 -6.66 -3.16
CA LEU A 44 2.95 -6.90 -1.88
C LEU A 44 1.98 -6.73 -0.70
N LEU A 45 1.12 -5.72 -0.78
CA LEU A 45 0.09 -5.44 0.21
C LEU A 45 -1.10 -6.36 -0.05
N GLY A 46 -1.69 -6.90 1.03
CA GLY A 46 -3.01 -7.53 0.91
C GLY A 46 -4.07 -6.49 0.56
N GLU A 47 -5.18 -6.91 -0.03
CA GLU A 47 -6.25 -6.01 -0.45
C GLU A 47 -6.73 -5.09 0.69
N ASP A 48 -6.97 -5.65 1.88
CA ASP A 48 -7.41 -4.88 3.06
C ASP A 48 -6.38 -3.83 3.49
N GLU A 49 -5.09 -4.17 3.43
CA GLU A 49 -4.02 -3.26 3.84
C GLU A 49 -3.79 -2.17 2.80
N GLN A 50 -3.86 -2.52 1.51
CA GLN A 50 -3.84 -1.54 0.43
C GLN A 50 -5.02 -0.57 0.55
N GLN A 51 -6.22 -1.07 0.85
CA GLN A 51 -7.40 -0.23 1.08
C GLN A 51 -7.23 0.67 2.30
N ALA A 52 -6.70 0.16 3.41
CA ALA A 52 -6.43 0.95 4.61
C ALA A 52 -5.43 2.08 4.31
N VAL A 53 -4.31 1.76 3.65
CA VAL A 53 -3.30 2.75 3.25
C VAL A 53 -3.92 3.81 2.33
N LEU A 54 -4.65 3.41 1.29
CA LEU A 54 -5.28 4.35 0.37
C LEU A 54 -6.31 5.25 1.07
N ARG A 55 -7.07 4.72 2.02
CA ARG A 55 -8.05 5.50 2.80
C ARG A 55 -7.38 6.47 3.76
N ASP A 56 -6.37 6.02 4.49
CA ASP A 56 -5.65 6.86 5.45
C ASP A 56 -4.91 8.00 4.75
N TRP A 57 -4.33 7.72 3.57
CA TRP A 57 -3.63 8.73 2.79
C TRP A 57 -4.59 9.75 2.14
N ASN A 58 -5.72 9.27 1.61
CA ASN A 58 -6.73 10.14 0.97
C ASN A 58 -7.75 10.73 1.96
N ARG A 59 -7.49 10.66 3.27
CA ARG A 59 -8.43 11.05 4.33
C ARG A 59 -8.96 12.47 4.21
N ASN A 60 -8.17 13.38 3.62
CA ASN A 60 -8.52 14.80 3.47
C ASN A 60 -8.74 15.18 2.00
N THR A 61 -9.39 14.33 1.21
CA THR A 61 -9.81 14.71 -0.14
C THR A 61 -10.95 15.72 -0.04
N VAL A 62 -10.60 17.01 -0.07
CA VAL A 62 -11.59 18.09 -0.15
C VAL A 62 -12.05 18.18 -1.59
N ALA A 63 -13.37 18.10 -1.80
CA ALA A 63 -13.94 18.37 -3.11
C ALA A 63 -13.54 19.80 -3.52
N PHE A 64 -12.97 19.95 -4.72
CA PHE A 64 -12.64 21.27 -5.24
C PHE A 64 -13.95 22.08 -5.32
N PRO A 65 -14.10 23.16 -4.54
CA PRO A 65 -15.40 23.78 -4.31
C PRO A 65 -15.81 24.72 -5.45
N ASP A 66 -14.94 24.98 -6.42
CA ASP A 66 -15.16 25.94 -7.48
C ASP A 66 -15.42 25.25 -8.82
N GLU A 67 -16.57 25.54 -9.42
CA GLU A 67 -16.82 25.25 -10.84
C GLU A 67 -16.05 26.22 -11.75
N ARG A 68 -15.46 27.27 -11.17
CA ARG A 68 -14.59 28.22 -11.85
C ARG A 68 -13.30 27.54 -12.30
N THR A 69 -12.94 27.85 -13.52
CA THR A 69 -11.67 27.47 -14.10
C THR A 69 -10.52 28.22 -13.42
N ILE A 70 -9.31 27.67 -13.51
CA ILE A 70 -8.11 28.24 -12.88
C ILE A 70 -7.87 29.69 -13.32
N HIS A 71 -8.21 30.06 -14.56
CA HIS A 71 -7.99 31.42 -15.07
C HIS A 71 -8.91 32.44 -14.39
N GLU A 72 -10.17 32.10 -14.13
CA GLU A 72 -11.14 32.97 -13.44
C GLU A 72 -10.75 33.23 -11.98
N LEU A 73 -10.06 32.28 -11.32
CA LEU A 73 -9.57 32.44 -9.95
C LEU A 73 -8.36 33.37 -9.85
N ILE A 74 -7.57 33.49 -10.92
CA ILE A 74 -6.41 34.37 -10.99
C ILE A 74 -6.85 35.81 -11.32
N GLU A 75 -7.81 35.98 -12.24
CA GLU A 75 -8.34 37.31 -12.59
C GLU A 75 -9.13 37.99 -11.47
N ALA A 76 -9.78 37.22 -10.59
CA ALA A 76 -10.53 37.75 -9.46
C ALA A 76 -9.64 38.19 -8.27
N LYS A 77 -8.31 38.16 -8.41
CA LYS A 77 -7.33 38.45 -7.36
C LYS A 77 -6.57 39.76 -7.54
#